data_AF-A0A2D6P9M8-F1
#
_entry.id   AF-A0A2D6P9M8-F1
#
_cell.length_a   1.000
_cell.length_b   1.000
_cell.length_c   1.000
_cell.angle_alpha   90.00
_cell.angle_beta   90.00
_cell.angle_gamma   90.00
#
_symmetry.space_group_name_H-M   'P 1'
#
loop_
_entity.id
_entity.type
_entity.pdbx_description
1 polymer ?
#
loop_
_entity_poly.entity_id
_entity_poly.type
_entity_poly.pdbx_seq_one_letter_code
_entity_poly.pdbx_strand_id
1 'polypeptide(L)' 'MQLNTEQHGAMVFHIIEKDVHKPLVEGKANRANIEEQITIGLYSKEIPPCDQEDVDWICELVDVMMHSDWSKNLKDKL' A
#
# COMPACT_ATOMS: atom_id res chain seq x y z
N MET A 1 -15.06 -5.45 2.31
CA MET A 1 -13.89 -5.94 1.56
C MET A 1 -14.34 -6.71 0.32
N GLN A 2 -13.76 -6.38 -0.83
CA GLN A 2 -13.93 -7.06 -2.12
C GLN A 2 -12.71 -7.87 -2.53
N LEU A 3 -11.51 -7.44 -2.09
CA LEU A 3 -10.27 -8.10 -2.46
C LEU A 3 -10.06 -9.36 -1.61
N ASN A 4 -9.38 -10.34 -2.20
CA ASN A 4 -8.88 -11.49 -1.47
C ASN A 4 -7.47 -11.23 -0.91
N THR A 5 -7.01 -12.12 -0.03
CA THR A 5 -5.70 -12.00 0.64
C THR A 5 -4.52 -11.84 -0.33
N GLU A 6 -4.53 -12.54 -1.47
CA GLU A 6 -3.47 -12.44 -2.48
C GLU A 6 -3.46 -11.07 -3.14
N GLN A 7 -4.64 -10.52 -3.44
CA GLN A 7 -4.80 -9.20 -4.04
C GLN A 7 -4.37 -8.09 -3.07
N HIS A 8 -4.73 -8.16 -1.78
CA HIS A 8 -4.22 -7.24 -0.77
C HIS A 8 -2.70 -7.27 -0.71
N GLY A 9 -2.10 -8.48 -0.67
CA GLY A 9 -0.65 -8.64 -0.67
C GLY A 9 0.02 -8.01 -1.88
N ALA A 10 -0.49 -8.28 -3.08
CA ALA A 10 0.04 -7.72 -4.33
C ALA A 10 -0.02 -6.18 -4.35
N MET A 11 -1.12 -5.58 -3.89
CA MET A 11 -1.26 -4.12 -3.80
C MET A 11 -0.28 -3.50 -2.81
N VAL A 12 -0.14 -4.10 -1.61
CA VAL A 12 0.81 -3.63 -0.60
C VAL A 12 2.24 -3.66 -1.14
N PHE A 13 2.65 -4.75 -1.79
CA PHE A 13 3.97 -4.82 -2.42
C PHE A 13 4.16 -3.75 -3.49
N HIS A 14 3.17 -3.53 -4.33
CA HIS A 14 3.23 -2.50 -5.37
C HIS A 14 3.39 -1.09 -4.78
N ILE A 15 2.62 -0.76 -3.74
CA ILE A 15 2.68 0.53 -3.03
C ILE A 15 4.06 0.77 -2.41
N ILE A 16 4.67 -0.28 -1.86
CA ILE A 16 6.01 -0.21 -1.27
C ILE A 16 7.07 -0.05 -2.37
N GLU A 17 7.03 -0.89 -3.40
CA GLU A 17 8.02 -0.92 -4.48
C GLU A 17 8.02 0.37 -5.32
N LYS A 18 6.85 1.00 -5.47
CA LYS A 18 6.68 2.28 -6.17
C LYS A 18 6.78 3.50 -5.28
N ASP A 19 7.13 3.32 -4.00
CA ASP A 19 7.26 4.42 -3.03
C ASP A 19 5.99 5.29 -2.87
N VAL A 20 4.81 4.75 -3.19
CA VAL A 20 3.52 5.46 -3.08
C VAL A 20 3.19 5.82 -1.62
N HIS A 21 3.70 5.04 -0.67
CA HIS A 21 3.56 5.30 0.77
C HIS A 21 4.35 6.52 1.26
N LYS A 22 5.20 7.15 0.42
CA LYS A 22 6.04 8.30 0.78
C LYS A 22 5.40 9.65 0.34
N PRO A 23 5.82 10.78 0.93
CA PRO A 23 6.58 10.87 2.19
C PRO A 23 5.76 10.36 3.37
N LEU A 24 6.40 9.86 4.43
CA LEU A 24 5.64 9.48 5.64
C LEU A 24 4.97 10.70 6.26
N VAL A 25 3.71 10.55 6.65
CA VAL A 25 2.90 11.59 7.29
C VAL A 25 2.65 11.16 8.73
N GLU A 26 3.11 11.96 9.70
CA GLU A 26 3.01 11.65 11.14
C GLU A 26 3.62 10.29 11.51
N GLY A 27 4.67 9.87 10.79
CA GLY A 27 5.34 8.59 11.01
C GLY A 27 4.64 7.38 10.39
N LYS A 28 3.52 7.58 9.70
CA LYS A 28 2.75 6.54 8.99
C LYS A 28 2.83 6.70 7.47
N ALA A 29 2.38 5.69 6.74
CA ALA A 29 2.24 5.72 5.30
C ALA A 29 1.35 6.89 4.85
N ASN A 30 1.69 7.48 3.71
CA ASN A 30 0.90 8.55 3.10
C ASN A 30 -0.43 8.02 2.55
N ARG A 31 -1.40 7.88 3.44
CA ARG A 31 -2.72 7.34 3.11
C ARG A 31 -3.40 8.11 1.97
N ALA A 32 -3.29 9.44 1.95
CA ALA A 32 -3.89 10.26 0.89
C ALA A 32 -3.30 9.93 -0.48
N ASN A 33 -1.99 9.74 -0.58
CA ASN A 33 -1.35 9.35 -1.84
C ASN A 33 -1.69 7.91 -2.24
N ILE A 34 -1.77 6.99 -1.27
CA ILE A 34 -2.22 5.61 -1.51
C ILE A 34 -3.65 5.60 -2.07
N GLU A 35 -4.57 6.32 -1.43
CA GLU A 35 -5.97 6.44 -1.88
C GLU A 35 -6.07 7.04 -3.29
N GLU A 36 -5.27 8.07 -3.59
CA GLU A 36 -5.22 8.68 -4.92
C GLU A 36 -4.74 7.67 -5.99
N GLN A 37 -3.65 6.95 -5.72
CA GLN A 37 -3.12 5.95 -6.67
C GLN A 37 -4.08 4.76 -6.86
N ILE A 38 -4.75 4.30 -5.80
CA ILE A 38 -5.78 3.27 -5.91
C ILE A 38 -6.94 3.77 -6.76
N THR A 39 -7.38 5.02 -6.55
CA THR A 39 -8.43 5.64 -7.35
C THR A 39 -8.06 5.71 -8.83
N ILE A 40 -6.84 6.16 -9.15
CA ILE A 40 -6.33 6.20 -10.53
C ILE A 40 -6.34 4.78 -11.13
N GLY A 41 -5.82 3.79 -10.41
CA GLY A 41 -5.78 2.39 -10.85
C GLY A 41 -7.15 1.75 -11.06
N LEU A 42 -8.15 2.13 -10.25
CA LEU A 42 -9.54 1.71 -10.42
C LEU A 42 -10.13 2.28 -11.73
N TYR A 43 -9.93 3.56 -12.00
CA TYR A 43 -10.45 4.20 -13.22
C TYR A 43 -9.68 3.78 -14.49
N SER A 44 -8.38 3.49 -14.39
CA SER A 44 -7.56 2.95 -15.48
C SER A 44 -7.79 1.46 -15.74
N LYS A 45 -8.52 0.77 -14.84
CA LYS A 45 -8.75 -0.69 -14.83
C LYS A 45 -7.47 -1.52 -14.62
N GLU A 46 -6.47 -0.93 -13.99
CA GLU A 46 -5.24 -1.62 -13.59
C GLU A 46 -5.40 -2.35 -12.24
N ILE A 47 -6.35 -1.92 -11.43
CA ILE A 47 -6.65 -2.51 -10.11
C ILE A 47 -8.09 -3.06 -10.14
N PRO A 48 -8.33 -4.27 -9.57
CA PRO A 48 -9.68 -4.80 -9.42
C PRO A 48 -10.56 -3.90 -8.54
N PRO A 49 -11.90 -3.96 -8.66
CA PRO A 49 -12.79 -3.24 -7.77
C PRO A 49 -12.48 -3.52 -6.30
N CYS A 50 -12.29 -2.47 -5.52
CA CYS A 50 -12.08 -2.53 -4.08
C CYS A 50 -13.01 -1.54 -3.37
N ASP A 51 -13.30 -1.79 -2.10
CA ASP A 51 -14.07 -0.88 -1.25
C ASP A 51 -13.17 -0.17 -0.22
N GLN A 52 -13.76 0.71 0.58
CA GLN A 52 -13.01 1.48 1.57
C GLN A 52 -12.34 0.59 2.63
N GLU A 53 -12.95 -0.55 2.96
CA GLU A 53 -12.40 -1.50 3.93
C GLU A 53 -11.14 -2.17 3.38
N ASP A 54 -11.09 -2.46 2.07
CA ASP A 54 -9.87 -2.95 1.42
C ASP A 54 -8.73 -1.92 1.49
N VAL A 55 -9.05 -0.65 1.24
CA VAL A 55 -8.08 0.46 1.29
C VAL A 55 -7.54 0.65 2.71
N ASP A 56 -8.42 0.57 3.71
CA ASP A 56 -8.04 0.63 5.13
C ASP A 56 -7.05 -0.48 5.47
N TRP A 57 -7.36 -1.72 5.09
CA TRP A 57 -6.50 -2.88 5.28
C TRP A 57 -5.13 -2.72 4.61
N ILE A 58 -5.10 -2.21 3.38
CA ILE A 58 -3.86 -1.97 2.65
C ILE A 58 -3.00 -0.95 3.38
N CYS A 59 -3.58 0.16 3.86
CA CYS A 59 -2.84 1.16 4.62
C CYS A 59 -2.25 0.59 5.90
N GLU A 60 -3.04 -0.19 6.65
CA GLU A 60 -2.57 -0.85 7.87
C GLU A 60 -1.44 -1.84 7.60
N LEU A 61 -1.53 -2.65 6.54
CA LEU A 61 -0.47 -3.59 6.18
C LEU A 61 0.82 -2.86 5.75
N VAL A 62 0.71 -1.77 5.00
CA VAL A 62 1.87 -0.94 4.64
C VAL A 62 2.54 -0.37 5.89
N ASP A 63 1.76 0.18 6.83
CA ASP A 63 2.28 0.68 8.10
C ASP A 63 3.02 -0.42 8.87
N VAL A 64 2.41 -1.61 9.01
CA VAL A 64 3.04 -2.76 9.67
C VAL A 64 4.36 -3.13 9.00
N MET A 65 4.41 -3.17 7.67
CA MET A 65 5.63 -3.51 6.93
C MET A 65 6.73 -2.46 7.10
N MET A 66 6.38 -1.17 7.15
CA MET A 66 7.36 -0.09 7.37
C MET A 66 7.94 -0.10 8.79
N HIS A 67 7.13 -0.43 9.79
CA HIS A 67 7.56 -0.49 11.19
C HIS A 67 8.18 -1.83 11.61
N SER A 68 7.94 -2.89 10.85
CA SER A 68 8.62 -4.17 11.05
C SER A 68 10.09 -4.09 10.65
N ASP A 69 10.95 -4.95 11.23
CA ASP A 69 12.38 -5.07 10.90
C ASP A 69 12.64 -5.38 9.39
N TRP A 70 11.60 -5.66 8.60
CA TRP A 70 11.65 -5.75 7.15
C TRP A 70 12.25 -4.49 6.49
N SER A 71 11.95 -3.29 7.01
CA SER A 71 12.46 -2.03 6.45
C SER A 71 13.98 -1.86 6.60
N LYS A 72 14.61 -2.56 7.56
CA LYS A 72 16.07 -2.62 7.70
C LYS A 72 16.70 -3.47 6.60
N ASN A 73 16.09 -4.62 6.27
CA ASN A 73 16.64 -5.58 5.30
C ASN A 73 16.59 -5.12 3.82
N LEU A 74 15.73 -4.16 3.46
CA LEU A 74 15.67 -3.61 2.11
C LEU A 74 16.76 -2.57 1.84
N LYS A 75 17.20 -1.82 2.86
CA LYS A 75 18.31 -0.85 2.72
C LYS A 75 19.66 -1.53 2.52
N ASP A 76 19.81 -2.75 3.00
CA ASP A 76 21.05 -3.53 2.89
C ASP A 76 21.16 -4.30 1.56
N LYS A 77 20.15 -4.23 0.69
CA LYS A 77 20.09 -4.94 -0.61
C LYS A 77 20.07 -4.01 -1.84
N LEU A 78 20.27 -2.71 -1.66
CA LEU A 78 20.48 -1.69 -2.70
C LEU A 78 21.86 -1.05 -2.54
#